data_AF-A0AAD5QHB2-F1
#
_entry.id   AF-A0AAD5QHB2-F1
#
_cell.length_a   1.000
_cell.length_b   1.000
_cell.length_c   1.000
_cell.angle_alpha   90.00
_cell.angle_beta   90.00
_cell.angle_gamma   90.00
#
_symmetry.space_group_name_H-M   'P 1'
#
loop_
_entity.id
_entity.type
_entity.pdbx_description
1 polymer ?
#
loop_
_entity_poly.entity_id
_entity_poly.type
_entity_poly.pdbx_seq_one_letter_code
_entity_poly.pdbx_strand_id
1 'polypeptide(L)'
;MIQKNIRHVVPLPRTEGEKTVYLYEAGVASKRFILLLEGKAVVTFPESRMSFDVGPWTSFGGNLLENLPAGIRARRRLFYIEMLSSFQFTPDFNLLVHESCRFLQIPVPHIIHALRISQFIRQLRTPKTSSSENDDSVSSLLKSHDHKVLPKRSVFVNSKLCRRTGFAP
;
A
#
# COMPACT_ATOMS: atom_id res chain seq x y z
N MET A 1 -26.45 0.58 -6.32
CA MET A 1 -25.94 -0.79 -6.09
C MET A 1 -24.56 -0.74 -5.45
N ILE A 2 -24.48 -0.63 -4.12
CA ILE A 2 -23.20 -0.57 -3.38
C ILE A 2 -23.24 -1.69 -2.35
N GLN A 3 -22.97 -2.93 -2.75
CA GLN A 3 -23.06 -4.05 -1.79
C GLN A 3 -22.10 -5.21 -2.03
N LYS A 4 -21.17 -5.12 -2.98
CA LYS A 4 -20.24 -6.24 -3.28
C LYS A 4 -18.77 -5.99 -2.89
N ASN A 5 -18.45 -4.90 -2.21
CA ASN A 5 -17.06 -4.41 -2.15
C ASN A 5 -16.37 -4.50 -0.78
N ILE A 6 -16.77 -5.45 0.07
CA ILE A 6 -16.03 -5.75 1.31
C ILE A 6 -15.60 -7.21 1.32
N ARG A 7 -14.34 -7.38 0.88
CA ARG A 7 -13.19 -8.09 1.49
C ARG A 7 -13.41 -9.53 1.95
N HIS A 8 -12.50 -10.41 1.48
CA HIS A 8 -12.20 -11.76 1.96
C HIS A 8 -12.59 -11.97 3.44
N VAL A 9 -13.84 -12.39 3.66
CA VAL A 9 -14.25 -13.03 4.90
C VAL A 9 -13.88 -14.48 4.69
N VAL A 10 -12.99 -15.02 5.51
CA VAL A 10 -12.60 -16.42 5.43
C VAL A 10 -13.52 -17.18 6.39
N PRO A 11 -14.58 -17.85 5.91
CA PRO A 11 -15.34 -18.76 6.77
C PRO A 11 -14.46 -19.98 7.06
N LEU A 12 -14.36 -20.34 8.34
CA LEU A 12 -13.80 -21.63 8.72
C LEU A 12 -14.86 -22.72 8.49
N PRO A 13 -14.52 -23.85 7.83
CA PRO A 13 -15.46 -24.92 7.59
C PRO A 13 -15.86 -25.58 8.92
N ARG A 14 -17.16 -25.67 9.19
CA ARG A 14 -17.72 -26.43 10.32
C ARG A 14 -17.50 -27.92 10.05
N THR A 15 -16.46 -28.50 10.62
CA THR A 15 -16.19 -29.94 10.52
C THR A 15 -16.20 -30.47 11.94
N GLU A 16 -16.96 -31.52 12.22
CA GLU A 16 -17.04 -32.10 13.57
C GLU A 16 -15.66 -32.55 14.07
N GLY A 17 -15.06 -31.75 14.96
CA GLY A 17 -13.79 -32.03 15.66
C GLY A 17 -12.92 -30.78 15.77
N GLU A 18 -12.56 -30.39 17.01
CA GLU A 18 -11.88 -29.15 17.43
C GLU A 18 -10.69 -28.75 16.55
N LYS A 19 -10.96 -28.15 15.39
CA LYS A 19 -9.94 -27.58 14.50
C LYS A 19 -9.69 -26.14 14.92
N THR A 20 -8.67 -25.95 15.74
CA THR A 20 -8.10 -24.63 16.00
C THR A 20 -7.24 -24.19 14.82
N VAL A 21 -7.34 -22.92 14.45
CA VAL A 21 -6.53 -22.34 13.35
C VAL A 21 -5.71 -21.19 13.88
N TYR A 22 -4.41 -21.19 13.58
CA TYR A 22 -3.53 -20.07 13.88
C TYR A 22 -3.72 -18.96 12.86
N LEU A 23 -4.17 -17.79 13.33
CA LEU A 23 -4.14 -16.57 12.55
C LEU A 23 -2.79 -15.88 12.69
N TYR A 24 -2.20 -15.82 13.89
CA TYR A 24 -0.83 -15.34 14.09
C TYR A 24 -0.05 -16.33 14.92
N GLU A 25 1.25 -16.35 14.66
CA GLU A 25 2.22 -17.14 15.40
C GLU A 25 3.33 -16.20 15.88
N ALA A 26 3.65 -16.30 17.16
CA ALA A 26 4.65 -15.47 17.81
C ALA A 26 6.01 -15.65 17.13
N GLY A 27 6.70 -14.55 16.85
CA GLY A 27 7.97 -14.55 16.14
C GLY A 27 7.88 -14.68 14.62
N VAL A 28 6.71 -14.96 14.05
CA VAL A 28 6.53 -15.10 12.59
C VAL A 28 6.04 -13.79 11.97
N ALA A 29 6.89 -13.19 11.13
CA ALA A 29 6.55 -11.96 10.43
C ALA A 29 5.25 -12.11 9.61
N SER A 30 4.38 -11.12 9.74
CA SER A 30 3.07 -11.10 9.09
C SER A 30 2.80 -9.78 8.38
N LYS A 31 2.01 -9.88 7.29
CA LYS A 31 1.66 -8.77 6.37
C LYS A 31 0.16 -8.62 6.19
N ARG A 32 -0.60 -8.96 7.23
CA ARG A 32 -2.07 -8.91 7.22
C ARG A 32 -2.55 -8.17 8.45
N PHE A 33 -3.65 -7.47 8.30
CA PHE A 33 -4.47 -6.94 9.37
C PHE A 33 -5.67 -7.86 9.55
N ILE A 34 -6.08 -8.11 10.80
CA ILE A 34 -7.19 -9.00 11.12
C ILE A 34 -8.16 -8.27 12.06
N LEU A 35 -9.45 -8.41 11.78
CA LEU A 35 -10.54 -7.96 12.65
C LEU A 35 -11.50 -9.13 12.88
N LEU A 36 -11.73 -9.50 14.13
CA LEU A 36 -12.74 -10.51 14.46
C LEU A 36 -14.13 -9.91 14.25
N LEU A 37 -15.00 -10.61 13.54
CA LEU A 37 -16.38 -10.17 13.28
C LEU A 37 -17.38 -10.94 14.15
N GLU A 38 -17.17 -12.25 14.30
CA GLU A 38 -18.01 -13.13 15.12
C GLU A 38 -17.21 -14.30 15.67
N GLY A 39 -17.67 -14.88 16.78
CA GLY A 39 -17.01 -16.00 17.45
C GLY A 39 -16.02 -15.53 18.53
N LYS A 40 -15.17 -16.46 18.98
CA LYS A 40 -14.13 -16.23 19.98
C LYS A 40 -12.77 -16.68 19.44
N ALA A 41 -11.74 -15.98 19.85
CA ALA A 41 -10.35 -16.35 19.62
C ALA A 41 -9.60 -16.33 20.95
N VAL A 42 -8.47 -17.03 21.01
CA VAL A 42 -7.57 -17.07 22.17
C VAL A 42 -6.26 -16.43 21.74
N VAL A 43 -5.83 -15.42 22.48
CA VAL A 43 -4.51 -14.83 22.34
C VAL A 43 -3.62 -15.42 23.42
N THR A 44 -2.47 -15.97 23.04
CA THR A 44 -1.50 -16.54 23.97
C THR A 44 -0.16 -15.86 23.83
N PHE A 45 0.41 -15.42 24.94
CA PHE A 45 1.75 -14.82 25.02
C PHE A 45 2.73 -15.87 25.53
N PRO A 46 3.62 -16.44 24.68
CA PRO A 46 4.47 -17.56 25.08
C PRO A 46 5.47 -17.21 26.19
N GLU A 47 6.00 -15.99 26.19
CA GLU A 47 6.99 -15.53 27.16
C GLU A 47 6.41 -15.41 28.58
N SER A 48 5.21 -14.85 28.70
CA SER A 48 4.55 -14.63 29.99
C SER A 48 3.61 -15.76 30.41
N ARG A 49 3.39 -16.75 29.54
CA ARG A 49 2.45 -17.86 29.71
C ARG A 49 1.01 -17.40 30.01
N MET A 50 0.63 -16.23 29.51
CA MET A 50 -0.72 -15.70 29.66
C MET A 50 -1.57 -16.00 28.43
N SER A 51 -2.84 -16.32 28.66
CA SER A 51 -3.83 -16.53 27.61
C SER A 51 -5.09 -15.71 27.89
N PHE A 52 -5.63 -15.07 26.87
CA PHE A 52 -6.80 -14.22 26.97
C PHE A 52 -7.82 -14.60 25.90
N ASP A 53 -9.07 -14.73 26.32
CA ASP A 53 -10.19 -14.85 25.38
C ASP A 53 -10.52 -13.48 24.80
N VAL A 54 -10.55 -13.41 23.48
CA VAL A 54 -10.91 -12.20 22.74
C VAL A 54 -12.19 -12.43 21.93
N GLY A 55 -13.04 -11.40 21.94
CA GLY A 55 -14.34 -11.43 21.30
C GLY A 55 -14.38 -10.69 19.95
N PRO A 56 -15.59 -10.57 19.38
CA PRO A 56 -15.85 -9.78 18.19
C PRO A 56 -15.36 -8.33 18.31
N TRP A 57 -15.05 -7.73 17.17
CA TRP A 57 -14.53 -6.37 17.02
C TRP A 57 -13.11 -6.12 17.58
N THR A 58 -12.44 -7.18 18.05
CA THR A 58 -11.02 -7.11 18.39
C THR A 58 -10.18 -7.12 17.11
N SER A 59 -9.24 -6.17 17.00
CA SER A 59 -8.37 -6.03 15.84
C SER A 59 -6.91 -6.28 16.16
N PHE A 60 -6.16 -6.79 15.18
CA PHE A 60 -4.77 -7.19 15.31
C PHE A 60 -3.95 -6.74 14.10
N GLY A 61 -2.68 -6.43 14.33
CA GLY A 61 -1.79 -5.89 13.30
C GLY A 61 -1.99 -4.39 13.03
N GLY A 62 -2.44 -3.62 14.03
CA GLY A 62 -2.62 -2.17 13.92
C GLY A 62 -1.31 -1.43 13.58
N ASN A 63 -0.18 -1.94 14.04
CA ASN A 63 1.17 -1.41 13.76
C ASN A 63 1.46 -1.33 12.25
N LEU A 64 0.85 -2.19 11.43
CA LEU A 64 0.96 -2.11 9.97
C LEU A 64 0.32 -0.83 9.42
N LEU A 65 -0.79 -0.38 10.00
CA LEU A 65 -1.54 0.78 9.55
C LEU A 65 -0.88 2.10 9.96
N GLU A 66 -0.29 2.15 11.16
CA GLU A 66 0.36 3.35 11.70
C GLU A 66 1.60 3.76 10.88
N ASN A 67 2.38 2.78 10.44
CA ASN A 67 3.61 3.01 9.67
C ASN A 67 3.36 3.34 8.19
N LEU A 68 2.17 3.01 7.68
CA LEU A 68 1.83 3.10 6.26
C LEU A 68 1.75 4.53 5.68
N PRO A 69 1.07 5.50 6.33
CA PRO A 69 0.98 6.85 5.79
C PRO A 69 2.33 7.59 5.77
N ALA A 70 3.23 7.29 6.72
CA ALA A 70 4.59 7.83 6.71
C ALA A 70 5.38 7.33 5.49
N GLY A 71 5.33 6.02 5.21
CA GLY A 71 5.99 5.42 4.05
C GLY A 71 5.48 5.93 2.71
N ILE A 72 4.16 6.11 2.55
CA ILE A 72 3.57 6.59 1.28
C ILE A 72 3.95 8.05 1.00
N ARG A 73 4.02 8.91 2.02
CA ARG A 73 4.42 10.32 1.86
C ARG A 73 5.90 10.48 1.55
N ALA A 74 6.76 9.75 2.27
CA ALA A 74 8.22 9.86 2.13
C ALA A 74 8.75 9.21 0.85
N ARG A 75 8.05 8.20 0.30
CA ARG A 75 8.58 7.33 -0.75
C ARG A 75 7.76 7.37 -2.04
N ARG A 76 7.47 8.57 -2.56
CA ARG A 76 6.84 8.76 -3.89
C ARG A 76 7.64 8.16 -5.07
N ARG A 77 8.90 7.75 -4.85
CA ARG A 77 9.82 7.20 -5.87
C ARG A 77 10.08 5.70 -5.78
N LEU A 78 9.69 5.00 -4.70
CA LEU A 78 10.01 3.58 -4.57
C LEU A 78 9.07 2.69 -5.39
N PHE A 79 9.65 1.66 -6.02
CA PHE A 79 8.89 0.64 -6.73
C PHE A 79 7.91 -0.05 -5.77
N TYR A 80 6.69 -0.32 -6.25
CA TYR A 80 5.61 -0.94 -5.48
C TYR A 80 6.05 -2.21 -4.72
N ILE A 81 6.94 -3.00 -5.31
CA ILE A 81 7.47 -4.25 -4.76
C ILE A 81 8.28 -4.00 -3.48
N GLU A 82 9.13 -2.97 -3.47
CA GLU A 82 10.00 -2.66 -2.32
C GLU A 82 9.19 -2.13 -1.14
N MET A 83 8.12 -1.38 -1.44
CA MET A 83 7.14 -0.96 -0.45
C MET A 83 6.47 -2.16 0.22
N LEU A 84 6.00 -3.15 -0.55
CA LEU A 84 5.37 -4.38 -0.02
C LEU A 84 6.32 -5.21 0.86
N SER A 85 7.61 -5.19 0.55
CA SER A 85 8.62 -5.89 1.35
C SER A 85 8.84 -5.21 2.70
N SER A 86 8.82 -3.87 2.74
CA SER A 86 9.05 -3.10 3.97
C SER A 86 7.92 -3.15 5.00
N PHE A 87 6.69 -3.45 4.58
CA PHE A 87 5.53 -3.46 5.47
C PHE A 87 5.25 -4.86 6.00
N GLN A 88 5.86 -5.17 7.14
CA GLN A 88 5.58 -6.36 7.95
C GLN A 88 5.64 -6.01 9.44
N PHE A 89 4.97 -6.81 10.25
CA PHE A 89 5.11 -6.78 11.71
C PHE A 89 5.32 -8.20 12.22
N THR A 90 6.07 -8.34 13.30
CA THR A 90 6.27 -9.63 13.96
C THR A 90 5.49 -9.61 15.27
N PRO A 91 4.41 -10.40 15.41
CA PRO A 91 3.68 -10.50 16.67
C PRO A 91 4.53 -11.22 17.72
N ASP A 92 4.37 -10.81 18.97
CA ASP A 92 4.88 -11.45 20.19
C ASP A 92 3.86 -12.42 20.82
N PHE A 93 2.71 -12.61 20.15
CA PHE A 93 1.62 -13.47 20.59
C PHE A 93 1.17 -14.45 19.50
N ASN A 94 0.59 -15.56 19.94
CA ASN A 94 -0.18 -16.48 19.11
C ASN A 94 -1.64 -16.05 19.12
N LEU A 95 -2.29 -16.04 17.95
CA LEU A 95 -3.73 -15.82 17.82
C LEU A 95 -4.38 -17.06 17.24
N LEU A 96 -5.15 -17.75 18.07
CA LEU A 96 -5.85 -18.99 17.75
C LEU A 96 -7.35 -18.73 17.63
N VAL A 97 -8.00 -19.29 16.63
CA VAL A 97 -9.46 -19.20 16.48
C VAL A 97 -10.11 -20.57 16.56
N HIS A 98 -11.29 -20.60 17.17
CA HIS A 98 -12.18 -21.75 17.17
C HIS A 98 -13.04 -21.77 15.89
N GLU A 99 -13.54 -22.96 15.54
CA GLU A 99 -14.16 -23.30 14.25
C GLU A 99 -15.30 -22.39 13.78
N SER A 100 -16.03 -21.77 14.69
CA SER A 100 -17.19 -20.94 14.36
C SER A 100 -16.85 -19.45 14.15
N CYS A 101 -15.57 -19.09 14.11
CA CYS A 101 -15.18 -17.69 14.01
C CYS A 101 -15.24 -17.15 12.58
N ARG A 102 -15.80 -15.93 12.44
CA ARG A 102 -15.71 -15.12 11.22
C ARG A 102 -14.80 -13.94 11.48
N PHE A 103 -13.84 -13.73 10.57
CA PHE A 103 -12.92 -12.61 10.66
C PHE A 103 -12.71 -11.97 9.28
N LEU A 104 -12.36 -10.69 9.32
CA LEU A 104 -11.95 -9.91 8.19
C LEU A 104 -10.43 -9.91 8.11
N GLN A 105 -9.89 -10.44 7.02
CA GLN A 105 -8.45 -10.39 6.74
C GLN A 105 -8.16 -9.39 5.63
N ILE A 106 -7.21 -8.49 5.89
CA ILE A 106 -6.81 -7.46 4.94
C ILE A 106 -5.29 -7.51 4.75
N PRO A 107 -4.81 -8.10 3.66
CA PRO A 107 -3.39 -8.09 3.33
C PRO A 107 -2.90 -6.67 3.05
N VAL A 108 -1.66 -6.36 3.44
CA VAL A 108 -0.98 -5.08 3.18
C VAL A 108 -1.12 -4.56 1.74
N PRO A 109 -0.97 -5.38 0.67
CA PRO A 109 -1.20 -4.92 -0.70
C PRO A 109 -2.55 -4.25 -0.92
N HIS A 110 -3.62 -4.78 -0.32
CA HIS A 110 -4.97 -4.25 -0.44
C HIS A 110 -5.11 -2.90 0.27
N ILE A 111 -4.44 -2.75 1.41
CA ILE A 111 -4.42 -1.50 2.16
C ILE A 111 -3.71 -0.42 1.34
N ILE A 112 -2.56 -0.73 0.76
CA ILE A 112 -1.81 0.18 -0.12
C ILE A 112 -2.65 0.60 -1.33
N HIS A 113 -3.31 -0.36 -1.99
CA HIS A 113 -4.18 -0.06 -3.13
C HIS A 113 -5.33 0.87 -2.73
N ALA A 114 -6.02 0.55 -1.63
CA ALA A 114 -7.12 1.36 -1.13
C ALA A 114 -6.66 2.79 -0.80
N LEU A 115 -5.48 2.96 -0.21
CA LEU A 115 -4.91 4.28 0.10
C LEU A 115 -4.55 5.07 -1.17
N ARG A 116 -3.90 4.43 -2.16
CA ARG A 116 -3.57 5.08 -3.44
C ARG A 116 -4.81 5.56 -4.17
N ILE A 117 -5.82 4.69 -4.27
CA ILE A 117 -7.11 5.03 -4.89
C ILE A 117 -7.78 6.17 -4.11
N SER A 118 -7.79 6.10 -2.78
CA SER A 118 -8.37 7.15 -1.94
C SER A 118 -7.67 8.49 -2.12
N GLN A 119 -6.35 8.51 -2.23
CA GLN A 119 -5.56 9.72 -2.49
C GLN A 119 -5.85 10.29 -3.89
N PHE A 120 -5.91 9.44 -4.89
CA PHE A 120 -6.27 9.83 -6.26
C PHE A 120 -7.66 10.45 -6.31
N ILE A 121 -8.66 9.80 -5.71
CA ILE A 121 -10.03 10.32 -5.64
C ILE A 121 -10.09 11.66 -4.89
N ARG A 122 -9.31 11.84 -3.81
CA ARG A 122 -9.22 13.13 -3.11
C ARG A 122 -8.69 14.24 -4.03
N GLN A 123 -7.66 13.96 -4.83
CA GLN A 123 -7.12 14.92 -5.80
C GLN A 123 -8.13 15.29 -6.90
N LEU A 124 -9.00 14.36 -7.31
CA LEU A 124 -10.07 14.65 -8.28
C LEU A 124 -11.19 15.51 -7.70
N ARG A 125 -11.47 15.37 -6.40
CA ARG A 125 -12.56 16.09 -5.73
C ARG A 125 -12.19 17.47 -5.22
N THR A 126 -10.90 17.77 -5.04
CA THR A 126 -10.47 19.13 -4.73
C THR A 126 -10.72 20.01 -5.95
N PRO A 127 -11.68 20.97 -5.89
CA PRO A 127 -11.84 21.94 -6.96
C PRO A 127 -10.53 22.72 -7.05
N LYS A 128 -9.97 22.84 -8.24
CA LYS A 128 -8.97 23.88 -8.50
C LYS A 128 -9.71 25.22 -8.42
N THR A 129 -9.82 25.80 -7.23
CA THR A 129 -10.05 27.23 -7.08
C THR A 129 -8.79 27.95 -7.56
N SER A 130 -8.68 28.11 -8.87
CA SER A 130 -7.84 29.14 -9.46
C SER A 130 -8.60 30.47 -9.33
N SER A 131 -8.23 31.28 -8.35
CA SER A 131 -8.48 32.72 -8.32
C SER A 131 -7.29 33.39 -7.62
N SER A 132 -6.54 34.18 -8.40
CA SER A 132 -5.54 35.26 -8.14
C SER A 132 -4.84 35.32 -6.78
N GLU A 133 -3.56 35.64 -6.62
CA GLU A 133 -2.48 36.18 -7.47
C GLU A 133 -1.18 36.10 -6.61
N ASN A 134 -0.01 36.04 -7.26
CA ASN A 134 1.36 36.23 -6.76
C ASN A 134 2.19 35.01 -6.27
N ASP A 135 3.14 34.69 -7.16
CA ASP A 135 4.57 34.37 -7.00
C ASP A 135 5.06 32.96 -6.61
N ASP A 136 5.66 32.35 -7.64
CA ASP A 136 6.93 31.61 -7.68
C ASP A 136 7.13 30.36 -6.81
N SER A 137 6.93 29.20 -7.45
CA SER A 137 7.98 28.16 -7.55
C SER A 137 7.62 27.09 -8.58
N VAL A 138 8.48 27.00 -9.60
CA VAL A 138 8.41 26.10 -10.75
C VAL A 138 8.45 24.63 -10.31
N SER A 139 7.46 23.84 -10.74
CA SER A 139 7.64 22.40 -10.95
C SER A 139 7.31 22.05 -12.39
N SER A 140 8.37 22.06 -13.20
CA SER A 140 8.42 21.53 -14.55
C SER A 140 8.22 20.02 -14.51
N LEU A 141 7.10 19.52 -15.02
CA LEU A 141 7.04 18.21 -15.68
C LEU A 141 5.68 18.01 -16.35
N LEU A 142 5.75 17.69 -17.66
CA LEU A 142 4.67 17.29 -18.57
C LEU A 142 3.97 18.44 -19.34
N LYS A 143 4.71 19.08 -20.24
CA LYS A 143 4.16 19.44 -21.56
C LYS A 143 4.79 18.52 -22.61
N SER A 144 4.05 17.50 -23.01
CA SER A 144 4.28 16.82 -24.29
C SER A 144 2.94 16.29 -24.78
N HIS A 145 2.31 17.02 -25.70
CA HIS A 145 1.66 16.48 -26.89
C HIS A 145 1.12 17.63 -27.73
N ASP A 146 1.92 18.06 -28.71
CA ASP A 146 1.44 18.78 -29.89
C ASP A 146 1.17 17.76 -31.00
N HIS A 147 -0.09 17.63 -31.39
CA HIS A 147 -0.46 17.11 -32.70
C HIS A 147 -0.66 18.31 -33.63
N LYS A 148 0.31 18.58 -34.52
CA LYS A 148 0.00 19.10 -35.87
C LYS A 148 0.97 18.52 -36.90
N VAL A 149 0.35 17.86 -37.86
CA VAL A 149 0.90 17.31 -39.09
C VAL A 149 1.46 18.44 -39.98
N LEU A 150 2.57 18.09 -40.66
CA LEU A 150 3.38 18.71 -41.73
C LEU A 150 2.70 19.72 -42.71
N PRO A 151 3.43 20.42 -43.63
CA PRO A 151 4.86 20.28 -43.98
C PRO A 151 5.63 21.62 -44.21
N LYS A 152 6.97 21.57 -44.11
CA LYS A 152 7.86 22.01 -45.21
C LYS A 152 9.33 21.64 -44.97
N ARG A 153 9.88 21.00 -46.01
CA ARG A 153 11.27 20.62 -46.29
C ARG A 153 12.31 21.64 -45.79
N SER A 154 13.41 21.18 -45.19
CA SER A 154 14.66 20.94 -45.93
C SER A 154 15.77 20.36 -45.04
N VAL A 155 16.31 19.23 -45.51
CA VAL A 155 17.70 18.77 -45.47
C VAL A 155 18.49 18.91 -44.16
N PHE A 156 18.69 17.77 -43.48
CA PHE A 156 19.83 17.52 -42.58
C PHE A 156 20.68 16.40 -43.18
N VAL A 157 21.98 16.64 -43.39
CA VAL A 157 23.06 15.62 -43.39
C VAL A 157 24.36 16.37 -43.06
N ASN A 158 24.76 16.43 -41.79
CA ASN A 158 25.63 15.50 -41.06
C ASN A 158 27.14 15.77 -41.22
N SER A 159 27.71 16.15 -40.07
CA SER A 159 28.82 15.50 -39.35
C SER A 159 30.25 15.50 -39.90
N LYS A 160 31.16 15.49 -38.91
CA LYS A 160 32.63 15.38 -38.93
C LYS A 160 33.30 16.73 -39.19
N LEU A 161 34.24 17.19 -38.36
CA LEU A 161 35.49 16.49 -38.10
C LEU A 161 36.19 17.09 -36.87
N CYS A 162 36.65 16.21 -35.98
CA CYS A 162 37.67 16.49 -34.97
C CYS A 162 39.03 16.72 -35.65
N ARG A 163 39.73 17.83 -35.38
CA ARG A 163 41.20 17.87 -35.22
C ARG A 163 41.74 19.23 -34.75
N ARG A 164 42.75 19.11 -33.88
CA ARG A 164 43.66 20.11 -33.31
C ARG A 164 44.51 20.86 -34.36
N THR A 165 44.91 22.08 -33.99
CA THR A 165 46.18 22.86 -34.16
C THR A 165 45.79 24.34 -34.32
N GLY A 166 46.36 25.39 -33.73
CA GLY A 166 47.61 25.68 -33.02
C GLY A 166 48.01 27.13 -33.39
N PHE A 167 48.47 27.92 -32.41
CA PHE A 167 49.31 29.15 -32.50
C PHE A 167 48.82 30.46 -33.19
N ALA A 168 48.71 31.52 -32.35
CA ALA A 168 49.32 32.89 -32.35
C ALA A 168 49.66 33.64 -33.68
N PRO A 169 49.86 34.97 -33.69
CA PRO A 169 50.40 35.87 -32.63
C PRO A 169 49.40 36.80 -31.97
#